data_AF-A0A7C4LU97-F1
#
_entry.id   AF-A0A7C4LU97-F1
#
_cell.length_a   1.000
_cell.length_b   1.000
_cell.length_c   1.000
_cell.angle_alpha   90.00
_cell.angle_beta   90.00
_cell.angle_gamma   90.00
#
_symmetry.space_group_name_H-M   'P 1'
#
loop_
_entity.id
_entity.type
_entity.pdbx_description
1 polymer ?
#
loop_
_entity_poly.entity_id
_entity_poly.type
_entity_poly.pdbx_seq_one_letter_code
_entity_poly.pdbx_strand_id
1 'polypeptide(L)'
;MPIQEVLLPIASSQKEAPPETTQWSPANPYLFKSGRHQGKCAEVMMFSALGYWRLAYILKMMDQGIEKGGGRMNDAHRHLRWLMGRGENLNPHLQCRYCQKKVSIFSAIGDSRFGYSISAIYTACRECHRRLADEEIGHSVSFYPIKFSSILKFRARADQDLVAKLIRDTCCTRSRMTSERAFEFFLNQCRP
;
A
#
# COMPACT_ATOMS: atom_id res chain seq x y z
N MET A 1 -16.90 73.63 11.13
CA MET A 1 -17.63 72.62 10.35
C MET A 1 -16.79 71.34 10.34
N PRO A 2 -17.30 70.22 10.88
CA PRO A 2 -16.50 69.03 11.14
C PRO A 2 -16.45 68.07 9.94
N ILE A 3 -15.33 67.34 9.87
CA ILE A 3 -14.98 66.30 8.91
C ILE A 3 -15.87 65.08 9.18
N GLN A 4 -16.61 64.60 8.19
CA GLN A 4 -17.32 63.32 8.24
C GLN A 4 -16.43 62.22 7.64
N GLU A 5 -15.89 61.37 8.51
CA GLU A 5 -15.27 60.10 8.15
C GLU A 5 -16.36 59.11 7.68
N VAL A 6 -16.21 58.60 6.47
CA VAL A 6 -17.05 57.52 5.94
C VAL A 6 -16.35 56.20 6.24
N LEU A 7 -16.85 55.47 7.25
CA LEU A 7 -16.49 54.09 7.53
C LEU A 7 -17.05 53.15 6.44
N LEU A 8 -16.16 52.49 5.70
CA LEU A 8 -16.51 51.34 4.86
C LEU A 8 -16.48 50.04 5.70
N PRO A 9 -17.48 49.16 5.61
CA PRO A 9 -17.42 47.85 6.25
C PRO A 9 -16.48 46.92 5.47
N ILE A 10 -15.50 46.36 6.18
CA ILE A 10 -14.62 45.30 5.68
C ILE A 10 -15.47 44.03 5.53
N ALA A 11 -15.78 43.68 4.28
CA ALA A 11 -16.36 42.39 3.95
C ALA A 11 -15.39 41.29 4.41
N SER A 12 -15.80 40.55 5.43
CA SER A 12 -15.08 39.37 5.91
C SER A 12 -15.24 38.26 4.87
N SER A 13 -14.29 38.16 3.93
CA SER A 13 -14.16 36.99 3.07
C SER A 13 -13.87 35.77 3.96
N GLN A 14 -14.92 35.04 4.30
CA GLN A 14 -14.79 33.66 4.73
C GLN A 14 -14.12 32.91 3.58
N LYS A 15 -12.83 32.59 3.74
CA LYS A 15 -12.17 31.57 2.93
C LYS A 15 -12.89 30.26 3.23
N GLU A 16 -13.82 29.88 2.38
CA GLU A 16 -14.29 28.51 2.28
C GLU A 16 -13.05 27.62 2.17
N ALA A 17 -12.88 26.74 3.16
CA ALA A 17 -11.88 25.70 3.10
C ALA A 17 -12.14 24.88 1.81
N PRO A 18 -11.09 24.52 1.05
CA PRO A 18 -11.28 23.73 -0.16
C PRO A 18 -12.01 22.42 0.21
N PRO A 19 -13.01 21.98 -0.59
CA PRO A 19 -13.76 20.78 -0.30
C PRO A 19 -12.78 19.60 -0.22
N GLU A 20 -12.89 18.83 0.86
CA GLU A 20 -12.20 17.54 1.01
C GLU A 20 -12.40 16.76 -0.29
N THR A 21 -11.31 16.50 -1.01
CA THR A 21 -11.36 15.72 -2.24
C THR A 21 -11.85 14.33 -1.86
N THR A 22 -13.14 14.05 -2.10
CA THR A 22 -13.73 12.72 -1.95
C THR A 22 -12.91 11.75 -2.80
N GLN A 23 -11.98 11.06 -2.15
CA GLN A 23 -11.10 10.12 -2.81
C GLN A 23 -11.98 8.99 -3.34
N TRP A 24 -12.06 8.85 -4.67
CA TRP A 24 -12.86 7.82 -5.31
C TRP A 24 -12.51 6.43 -4.73
N SER A 25 -13.53 5.64 -4.40
CA SER A 25 -13.38 4.25 -3.99
C SER A 25 -14.38 3.36 -4.74
N PRO A 26 -13.98 2.14 -5.12
CA PRO A 26 -14.87 1.18 -5.75
C PRO A 26 -15.94 0.66 -4.78
N ALA A 27 -17.07 0.22 -5.33
CA ALA A 27 -18.16 -0.37 -4.55
C ALA A 27 -18.02 -1.89 -4.35
N ASN A 28 -17.29 -2.58 -5.23
CA ASN A 28 -17.17 -4.04 -5.25
C ASN A 28 -15.75 -4.49 -5.62
N PRO A 29 -15.36 -5.75 -5.28
CA PRO A 29 -14.10 -6.32 -5.74
C PRO A 29 -13.98 -6.30 -7.27
N TYR A 30 -12.78 -6.10 -7.79
CA TYR A 30 -12.57 -6.10 -9.23
C TYR A 30 -12.25 -7.49 -9.77
N LEU A 31 -13.19 -8.03 -10.54
CA LEU A 31 -13.01 -9.24 -11.34
C LEU A 31 -12.65 -8.87 -12.77
N PHE A 32 -11.54 -9.42 -13.27
CA PHE A 32 -11.19 -9.29 -14.68
C PHE A 32 -12.25 -10.01 -15.54
N LYS A 33 -12.88 -9.26 -16.46
CA LYS A 33 -13.95 -9.77 -17.31
C LYS A 33 -13.46 -10.56 -18.53
N SER A 34 -12.21 -10.36 -18.93
CA SER A 34 -11.64 -10.95 -20.16
C SER A 34 -10.12 -11.14 -20.07
N GLY A 35 -9.56 -11.83 -21.07
CA GLY A 35 -8.12 -12.06 -21.22
C GLY A 35 -7.58 -13.15 -20.30
N ARG A 36 -6.24 -13.23 -20.19
CA ARG A 36 -5.52 -14.28 -19.42
C ARG A 36 -5.88 -14.33 -17.93
N HIS A 37 -6.51 -13.28 -17.40
CA HIS A 37 -6.87 -13.16 -16.00
C HIS A 37 -8.38 -13.19 -15.77
N GLN A 38 -9.18 -13.55 -16.78
CA GLN A 38 -10.62 -13.65 -16.64
C GLN A 38 -11.02 -14.46 -15.39
N GLY A 39 -11.96 -13.92 -14.61
CA GLY A 39 -12.45 -14.52 -13.38
C GLY A 39 -11.52 -14.34 -12.16
N LYS A 40 -10.31 -13.81 -12.32
CA LYS A 40 -9.42 -13.50 -11.19
C LYS A 40 -9.78 -12.15 -10.57
N CYS A 41 -9.63 -12.08 -9.26
CA CYS A 41 -9.85 -10.88 -8.45
C CYS A 41 -8.53 -10.13 -8.24
N ALA A 42 -8.51 -8.83 -8.54
CA ALA A 42 -7.30 -8.01 -8.43
C ALA A 42 -6.82 -7.92 -6.97
N GLU A 43 -7.73 -7.79 -6.01
CA GLU A 43 -7.42 -7.69 -4.60
C GLU A 43 -6.73 -8.94 -4.06
N VAL A 44 -7.22 -10.12 -4.46
CA VAL A 44 -6.57 -11.40 -4.11
C VAL A 44 -5.19 -11.51 -4.74
N MET A 45 -5.04 -11.04 -5.98
CA MET A 45 -3.77 -11.08 -6.70
C MET A 45 -2.67 -10.25 -5.99
N MET A 46 -3.01 -9.18 -5.27
CA MET A 46 -2.05 -8.40 -4.48
C MET A 46 -1.25 -9.27 -3.50
N PHE A 47 -1.90 -10.27 -2.88
CA PHE A 47 -1.29 -11.15 -1.85
C PHE A 47 -0.42 -12.28 -2.41
N SER A 48 0.06 -12.15 -3.64
CA SER A 48 1.04 -13.04 -4.25
C SER A 48 2.03 -12.19 -5.04
N ALA A 49 3.32 -12.53 -5.06
CA ALA A 49 4.25 -11.68 -5.77
C ALA A 49 3.96 -11.61 -7.28
N LEU A 50 3.40 -12.68 -7.88
CA LEU A 50 3.16 -12.78 -9.31
C LEU A 50 1.93 -11.98 -9.68
N GLY A 51 0.91 -12.04 -8.82
CA GLY A 51 -0.25 -11.19 -8.95
C GLY A 51 0.13 -9.72 -8.80
N TYR A 52 0.85 -9.34 -7.75
CA TYR A 52 1.29 -7.96 -7.54
C TYR A 52 2.11 -7.42 -8.73
N TRP A 53 3.14 -8.16 -9.17
CA TRP A 53 3.96 -7.75 -10.32
C TRP A 53 3.13 -7.56 -11.58
N ARG A 54 2.16 -8.45 -11.84
CA ARG A 54 1.26 -8.33 -12.99
C ARG A 54 0.36 -7.11 -12.89
N LEU A 55 -0.24 -6.84 -11.73
CA LEU A 55 -1.09 -5.67 -11.53
C LEU A 55 -0.30 -4.37 -11.71
N ALA A 56 0.92 -4.31 -11.14
CA ALA A 56 1.84 -3.20 -11.33
C ALA A 56 2.18 -2.99 -12.80
N TYR A 57 2.45 -4.06 -13.54
CA TYR A 57 2.72 -4.00 -14.98
C TYR A 57 1.50 -3.53 -15.79
N ILE A 58 0.31 -4.09 -15.52
CA ILE A 58 -0.94 -3.69 -16.19
C ILE A 58 -1.22 -2.20 -15.96
N LEU A 59 -1.10 -1.74 -14.72
CA LEU A 59 -1.30 -0.33 -14.37
C LEU A 59 -0.31 0.57 -15.11
N LYS A 60 0.98 0.21 -15.13
CA LYS A 60 2.01 0.96 -15.87
C LYS A 60 1.68 1.07 -17.36
N MET A 61 1.23 -0.03 -17.99
CA MET A 61 0.83 -0.01 -19.41
C MET A 61 -0.38 0.89 -19.66
N MET A 62 -1.37 0.89 -18.75
CA MET A 62 -2.54 1.78 -18.82
C MET A 62 -2.13 3.25 -18.67
N ASP A 63 -1.26 3.56 -17.70
CA ASP A 63 -0.76 4.92 -17.47
C ASP A 63 -0.02 5.47 -18.71
N GLN A 64 0.87 4.67 -19.30
CA GLN A 64 1.60 5.05 -20.52
C GLN A 64 0.68 5.27 -21.72
N GLY A 65 -0.41 4.50 -21.84
CA GLY A 65 -1.40 4.70 -22.91
C GLY A 65 -2.14 6.03 -22.81
N ILE A 66 -2.38 6.49 -21.57
CA ILE A 66 -3.01 7.80 -21.30
C ILE A 66 -2.02 8.94 -21.56
N GLU A 67 -0.78 8.82 -21.07
CA GLU A 67 0.27 9.84 -21.26
C GLU A 67 0.56 10.09 -22.75
N LYS A 68 0.48 9.05 -23.58
CA LYS A 68 0.66 9.14 -25.04
C LYS A 68 -0.57 9.66 -25.80
N GLY A 69 -1.61 10.14 -25.08
CA GLY A 69 -2.79 10.75 -25.67
C GLY A 69 -3.81 9.78 -26.29
N GLY A 70 -3.60 8.47 -26.17
CA GLY A 70 -4.47 7.45 -26.79
C GLY A 70 -5.52 6.84 -25.86
N GLY A 71 -5.46 7.10 -24.55
CA GLY A 71 -6.27 6.39 -23.54
C GLY A 71 -7.20 7.30 -22.73
N ARG A 72 -8.37 6.77 -22.37
CA ARG A 72 -9.21 7.30 -21.28
C ARG A 72 -9.13 6.37 -20.07
N MET A 73 -9.16 6.95 -18.88
CA MET A 73 -9.18 6.22 -17.61
C MET A 73 -10.52 5.50 -17.44
N ASN A 74 -10.51 4.17 -17.62
CA ASN A 74 -11.68 3.31 -17.46
C ASN A 74 -11.81 2.79 -16.01
N ASP A 75 -12.87 2.04 -15.72
CA ASP A 75 -13.10 1.48 -14.38
C ASP A 75 -11.96 0.58 -13.90
N ALA A 76 -11.41 -0.26 -14.78
CA ALA A 76 -10.29 -1.12 -14.44
C ALA A 76 -9.07 -0.30 -14.00
N HIS A 77 -8.78 0.77 -14.73
CA HIS A 77 -7.65 1.65 -14.45
C HIS A 77 -7.84 2.42 -13.14
N ARG A 78 -9.04 2.99 -12.91
CA ARG A 78 -9.42 3.62 -11.63
C ARG A 78 -9.24 2.65 -10.47
N HIS A 79 -9.77 1.44 -10.62
CA HIS A 79 -9.71 0.42 -9.59
C HIS A 79 -8.28 0.01 -9.27
N LEU A 80 -7.44 -0.23 -10.29
CA LEU A 80 -6.05 -0.58 -10.09
C LEU A 80 -5.25 0.56 -9.45
N ARG A 81 -5.46 1.83 -9.85
CA ARG A 81 -4.83 2.97 -9.18
C ARG A 81 -5.22 3.05 -7.70
N TRP A 82 -6.51 2.90 -7.39
CA TRP A 82 -7.00 2.86 -6.01
C TRP A 82 -6.35 1.71 -5.23
N LEU A 83 -6.40 0.49 -5.79
CA LEU A 83 -5.90 -0.71 -5.14
C LEU A 83 -4.39 -0.64 -4.85
N MET A 84 -3.60 -0.22 -5.85
CA MET A 84 -2.16 -0.05 -5.71
C MET A 84 -1.83 1.05 -4.70
N GLY A 85 -2.58 2.17 -4.71
CA GLY A 85 -2.42 3.24 -3.72
C GLY A 85 -2.72 2.78 -2.29
N ARG A 86 -3.75 1.94 -2.09
CA ARG A 86 -4.04 1.32 -0.79
C ARG A 86 -2.97 0.32 -0.37
N GLY A 87 -2.38 -0.40 -1.32
CA GLY A 87 -1.27 -1.32 -1.07
C GLY A 87 0.03 -0.65 -0.59
N GLU A 88 0.19 0.66 -0.81
CA GLU A 88 1.35 1.42 -0.34
C GLU A 88 1.16 2.00 1.07
N ASN A 89 -0.09 2.11 1.54
CA ASN A 89 -0.46 2.71 2.82
C ASN A 89 -1.15 1.65 3.69
N LEU A 90 -0.36 0.69 4.16
CA LEU A 90 -0.85 -0.40 4.99
C LEU A 90 -0.91 0.02 6.46
N ASN A 91 -1.88 -0.54 7.18
CA ASN A 91 -2.08 -0.39 8.62
C ASN A 91 -1.94 -1.75 9.31
N PRO A 92 -0.71 -2.21 9.63
CA PRO A 92 -0.51 -3.51 10.23
C PRO A 92 -1.21 -3.66 11.58
N HIS A 93 -1.75 -4.84 11.84
CA HIS A 93 -2.33 -5.19 13.15
C HIS A 93 -1.26 -5.69 14.11
N LEU A 94 -0.14 -6.20 13.59
CA LEU A 94 0.96 -6.70 14.40
C LEU A 94 1.62 -5.56 15.21
N GLN A 95 1.83 -5.82 16.50
CA GLN A 95 2.49 -4.89 17.41
C GLN A 95 3.99 -5.18 17.48
N CYS A 96 4.78 -4.11 17.57
CA CYS A 96 6.22 -4.17 17.74
C CYS A 96 6.56 -4.80 19.09
N ARG A 97 7.37 -5.88 19.08
CA ARG A 97 7.76 -6.60 20.31
C ARG A 97 8.49 -5.75 21.35
N TYR A 98 9.07 -4.61 20.96
CA TYR A 98 9.85 -3.76 21.85
C TYR A 98 9.07 -2.63 22.52
N CYS A 99 8.00 -2.15 21.90
CA CYS A 99 7.30 -0.94 22.36
C CYS A 99 5.77 -0.97 22.13
N GLN A 100 5.23 -2.08 21.64
CA GLN A 100 3.80 -2.32 21.39
C GLN A 100 3.12 -1.39 20.37
N LYS A 101 3.84 -0.41 19.80
CA LYS A 101 3.39 0.37 18.64
C LYS A 101 3.24 -0.53 17.41
N LYS A 102 2.36 -0.18 16.47
CA LYS A 102 2.20 -0.93 15.20
C LYS A 102 3.54 -1.05 14.45
N VAL A 103 3.80 -2.22 13.89
CA VAL A 103 4.97 -2.43 13.04
C VAL A 103 4.84 -1.61 11.76
N SER A 104 5.96 -1.16 11.21
CA SER A 104 5.98 -0.41 9.94
C SER A 104 7.14 -0.80 9.03
N ILE A 105 8.06 -1.61 9.53
CA ILE A 105 9.23 -2.10 8.80
C ILE A 105 9.47 -3.57 9.08
N PHE A 106 10.22 -4.21 8.20
CA PHE A 106 10.79 -5.54 8.40
C PHE A 106 12.27 -5.54 8.01
N SER A 107 13.06 -6.40 8.65
CA SER A 107 14.40 -6.77 8.21
C SER A 107 14.34 -7.98 7.28
N ALA A 108 15.18 -7.95 6.26
CA ALA A 108 15.54 -9.11 5.46
C ALA A 108 17.00 -9.45 5.76
N ILE A 109 17.23 -10.68 6.19
CA ILE A 109 18.55 -11.15 6.63
C ILE A 109 19.12 -12.07 5.55
N GLY A 110 20.32 -11.77 5.08
CA GLY A 110 20.97 -12.50 3.99
C GLY A 110 21.29 -11.60 2.80
N ASP A 111 21.39 -12.22 1.61
CA ASP A 111 21.74 -11.52 0.39
C ASP A 111 21.12 -12.18 -0.86
N SER A 112 21.22 -11.47 -1.98
CA SER A 112 20.66 -11.91 -3.26
C SER A 112 21.27 -13.18 -3.86
N ARG A 113 22.41 -13.67 -3.35
CA ARG A 113 23.09 -14.89 -3.82
C ARG A 113 22.54 -16.11 -3.09
N PHE A 114 22.32 -16.00 -1.78
CA PHE A 114 21.89 -17.12 -0.93
C PHE A 114 20.40 -17.09 -0.56
N GLY A 115 19.71 -15.97 -0.84
CA GLY A 115 18.33 -15.74 -0.46
C GLY A 115 18.22 -14.98 0.86
N TYR A 116 16.98 -14.57 1.18
CA TYR A 116 16.69 -13.80 2.37
C TYR A 116 15.80 -14.58 3.34
N SER A 117 16.11 -14.48 4.63
CA SER A 117 15.18 -14.83 5.70
C SER A 117 14.26 -13.65 5.96
N ILE A 118 12.95 -13.86 5.76
CA ILE A 118 11.89 -12.85 5.87
C ILE A 118 10.69 -13.48 6.57
N SER A 119 10.24 -12.88 7.66
CA SER A 119 9.12 -13.38 8.47
C SER A 119 8.61 -12.33 9.46
N ALA A 120 7.44 -12.58 10.07
CA ALA A 120 6.82 -11.64 10.99
C ALA A 120 7.65 -11.36 12.26
N ILE A 121 8.52 -12.30 12.68
CA ILE A 121 9.42 -12.07 13.83
C ILE A 121 10.49 -11.01 13.54
N TYR A 122 10.81 -10.81 12.26
CA TYR A 122 11.77 -9.82 11.79
C TYR A 122 11.11 -8.45 11.51
N THR A 123 10.09 -8.09 12.30
CA THR A 123 9.36 -6.83 12.14
C THR A 123 9.51 -5.92 13.35
N ALA A 124 9.47 -4.61 13.11
CA ALA A 124 9.52 -3.61 14.16
C ALA A 124 8.77 -2.34 13.75
N CYS A 125 8.56 -1.45 14.72
CA CYS A 125 8.23 -0.06 14.41
C CYS A 125 9.51 0.69 13.99
N ARG A 126 9.34 1.85 13.36
CA ARG A 126 10.45 2.70 12.88
C ARG A 126 11.43 3.11 13.98
N GLU A 127 10.96 3.32 15.20
CA GLU A 127 11.80 3.74 16.34
C GLU A 127 12.66 2.59 16.89
N CYS A 128 12.17 1.35 16.80
CA CYS A 128 12.84 0.18 17.39
C CYS A 128 13.68 -0.62 16.39
N HIS A 129 13.86 -0.14 15.16
CA HIS A 129 14.61 -0.84 14.12
C HIS A 129 16.07 -1.14 14.50
N ARG A 130 16.71 -0.28 15.31
CA ARG A 130 18.08 -0.51 15.78
C ARG A 130 18.16 -1.72 16.71
N ARG A 131 17.21 -1.86 17.64
CA ARG A 131 17.13 -3.04 18.52
C ARG A 131 16.92 -4.34 17.72
N LEU A 132 16.15 -4.26 16.64
CA LEU A 132 16.00 -5.37 15.71
C LEU A 132 17.33 -5.68 14.99
N ALA A 133 18.10 -4.66 14.60
CA ALA A 133 19.42 -4.86 14.00
C ALA A 133 20.42 -5.51 14.97
N ASP A 134 20.39 -5.11 16.23
CA ASP A 134 21.29 -5.61 17.28
C ASP A 134 21.05 -7.10 17.61
N GLU A 135 19.86 -7.64 17.35
CA GLU A 135 19.60 -9.07 17.49
C GLU A 135 20.14 -9.90 16.32
N GLU A 136 20.38 -9.26 15.17
CA GLU A 136 20.82 -9.89 13.92
C GLU A 136 22.32 -9.66 13.66
N ILE A 137 23.08 -9.38 14.73
CA ILE A 137 24.53 -9.13 14.66
C ILE A 137 25.24 -10.27 13.94
N GLY A 138 26.13 -9.92 13.01
CA GLY A 138 26.91 -10.87 12.22
C GLY A 138 26.25 -11.23 10.88
N HIS A 139 25.04 -10.74 10.60
CA HIS A 139 24.37 -10.94 9.32
C HIS A 139 24.28 -9.66 8.48
N SER A 140 24.18 -9.83 7.16
CA SER A 140 23.79 -8.76 6.24
C SER A 140 22.30 -8.47 6.42
N VAL A 141 21.97 -7.28 6.92
CA VAL A 141 20.58 -6.88 7.21
C VAL A 141 20.17 -5.70 6.34
N SER A 142 19.04 -5.83 5.66
CA SER A 142 18.41 -4.74 4.92
C SER A 142 17.01 -4.47 5.48
N PHE A 143 16.67 -3.19 5.67
CA PHE A 143 15.36 -2.78 6.19
C PHE A 143 14.44 -2.28 5.08
N TYR A 144 13.19 -2.74 5.11
CA TYR A 144 12.16 -2.34 4.15
C TYR A 144 10.87 -1.97 4.87
N PRO A 145 10.10 -1.00 4.34
CA PRO A 145 8.77 -0.70 4.86
C PRO A 145 7.79 -1.84 4.56
N ILE A 146 6.80 -2.02 5.43
CA ILE A 146 5.69 -2.98 5.20
C ILE A 146 4.71 -2.37 4.20
N LYS A 147 4.92 -2.68 2.92
CA LYS A 147 4.08 -2.25 1.79
C LYS A 147 4.26 -3.18 0.60
N PHE A 148 3.28 -3.24 -0.31
CA PHE A 148 3.35 -4.18 -1.43
C PHE A 148 4.50 -3.89 -2.41
N SER A 149 4.88 -2.63 -2.64
CA SER A 149 6.06 -2.34 -3.48
C SER A 149 7.38 -2.89 -2.94
N SER A 150 7.47 -3.24 -1.66
CA SER A 150 8.64 -3.91 -1.09
C SER A 150 8.87 -5.31 -1.69
N ILE A 151 7.83 -5.95 -2.22
CA ILE A 151 7.95 -7.23 -2.96
C ILE A 151 8.95 -7.08 -4.11
N LEU A 152 8.92 -5.97 -4.85
CA LEU A 152 9.75 -5.76 -6.03
C LEU A 152 11.21 -5.44 -5.72
N LYS A 153 11.59 -5.32 -4.45
CA LYS A 153 12.98 -5.11 -4.03
C LYS A 153 13.81 -6.39 -4.08
N PHE A 154 13.16 -7.54 -4.18
CA PHE A 154 13.81 -8.85 -4.19
C PHE A 154 13.85 -9.42 -5.60
N ARG A 155 15.01 -9.96 -5.99
CA ARG A 155 15.22 -10.55 -7.31
C ARG A 155 14.61 -11.95 -7.41
N ALA A 156 14.84 -12.77 -6.39
CA ALA A 156 14.41 -14.16 -6.42
C ALA A 156 12.92 -14.28 -6.09
N ARG A 157 12.24 -15.15 -6.83
CA ARG A 157 10.80 -15.35 -6.72
C ARG A 157 10.36 -15.80 -5.34
N ALA A 158 11.15 -16.68 -4.71
CA ALA A 158 10.88 -17.20 -3.38
C ALA A 158 10.85 -16.07 -2.33
N ASP A 159 11.84 -15.17 -2.35
CA ASP A 159 11.90 -14.03 -1.43
C ASP A 159 10.71 -13.08 -1.62
N GLN A 160 10.33 -12.83 -2.88
CA GLN A 160 9.15 -12.01 -3.17
C GLN A 160 7.87 -12.60 -2.56
N ASP A 161 7.70 -13.92 -2.65
CA ASP A 161 6.54 -14.61 -2.06
C ASP A 161 6.63 -14.63 -0.52
N LEU A 162 7.83 -14.63 0.07
CA LEU A 162 8.00 -14.43 1.52
C LEU A 162 7.55 -13.03 1.96
N VAL A 163 7.84 -11.98 1.18
CA VAL A 163 7.32 -10.62 1.48
C VAL A 163 5.80 -10.56 1.34
N ALA A 164 5.22 -11.19 0.32
CA ALA A 164 3.77 -11.24 0.18
C ALA A 164 3.10 -12.00 1.35
N LYS A 165 3.74 -13.07 1.83
CA LYS A 165 3.33 -13.80 3.03
C LYS A 165 3.46 -12.93 4.28
N LEU A 166 4.59 -12.25 4.46
CA LEU A 166 4.82 -11.33 5.57
C LEU A 166 3.71 -10.28 5.66
N ILE A 167 3.40 -9.60 4.55
CA ILE A 167 2.34 -8.58 4.51
C ILE A 167 0.99 -9.18 4.94
N ARG A 168 0.69 -10.42 4.52
CA ARG A 168 -0.50 -11.12 4.95
C ARG A 168 -0.47 -11.40 6.45
N ASP A 169 0.63 -11.91 6.97
CA ASP A 169 0.77 -12.26 8.38
C ASP A 169 0.72 -11.02 9.29
N THR A 170 1.22 -9.86 8.82
CA THR A 170 1.23 -8.60 9.61
C THR A 170 -0.09 -7.83 9.53
N CYS A 171 -0.84 -7.96 8.43
CA CYS A 171 -2.00 -7.12 8.15
C CYS A 171 -3.33 -7.89 8.06
N CYS A 172 -3.32 -9.23 7.93
CA CYS A 172 -4.52 -10.05 7.78
C CYS A 172 -4.62 -11.07 8.92
N THR A 173 -5.72 -11.03 9.68
CA THR A 173 -5.96 -11.94 10.80
C THR A 173 -6.64 -13.26 10.39
N ARG A 174 -7.01 -13.43 9.12
CA ARG A 174 -7.83 -14.55 8.63
C ARG A 174 -7.04 -15.48 7.69
N SER A 175 -7.20 -16.79 7.88
CA SER A 175 -6.46 -17.84 7.16
C SER A 175 -6.85 -18.01 5.68
N ARG A 176 -8.12 -17.77 5.31
CA ARG A 176 -8.62 -17.87 3.93
C ARG A 176 -8.99 -16.51 3.35
N MET A 177 -8.31 -16.15 2.26
CA MET A 177 -8.54 -14.91 1.50
C MET A 177 -9.55 -15.17 0.37
N THR A 178 -10.77 -14.62 0.51
CA THR A 178 -11.77 -14.55 -0.58
C THR A 178 -11.69 -13.19 -1.26
N SER A 179 -12.38 -13.03 -2.39
CA SER A 179 -12.46 -11.74 -3.11
C SER A 179 -13.03 -10.62 -2.24
N GLU A 180 -14.10 -10.90 -1.51
CA GLU A 180 -14.79 -9.96 -0.63
C GLU A 180 -13.88 -9.58 0.55
N ARG A 181 -13.20 -10.55 1.15
CA ARG A 181 -12.27 -10.29 2.26
C ARG A 181 -11.06 -9.49 1.84
N ALA A 182 -10.51 -9.78 0.67
CA ALA A 182 -9.40 -9.01 0.12
C ALA A 182 -9.85 -7.57 -0.19
N PHE A 183 -11.07 -7.39 -0.68
CA PHE A 183 -11.64 -6.08 -0.93
C PHE A 183 -11.90 -5.28 0.34
N GLU A 184 -12.56 -5.89 1.34
CA GLU A 184 -12.76 -5.31 2.68
C GLU A 184 -11.43 -4.90 3.31
N PHE A 185 -10.38 -5.71 3.13
CA PHE A 185 -9.05 -5.38 3.60
C PHE A 185 -8.58 -4.02 3.05
N PHE A 186 -8.64 -3.80 1.73
CA PHE A 186 -8.18 -2.56 1.08
C PHE A 186 -9.10 -1.36 1.35
N LEU A 187 -10.40 -1.58 1.52
CA LEU A 187 -11.34 -0.55 1.97
C LEU A 187 -10.97 -0.01 3.35
N ASN A 188 -10.66 -0.91 4.29
CA ASN A 188 -10.42 -0.58 5.70
C ASN A 188 -9.02 -0.06 6.01
N GLN A 189 -8.05 -0.13 5.08
CA GLN A 189 -6.71 0.44 5.28
C GLN A 189 -6.69 1.96 5.53
N CYS A 190 -7.79 2.69 5.27
CA CYS A 190 -7.91 4.14 5.51
C CYS A 190 -8.51 4.54 6.85
N ARG A 191 -8.78 3.62 7.77
CA ARG A 191 -9.22 4.04 9.12
C ARG A 191 -7.99 4.31 9.99
N PRO A 192 -7.72 5.58 10.37
CA PRO A 192 -6.65 5.91 11.31
C PRO A 192 -6.81 5.13 12.63
#